data_AF-A0A7S1ZP71-F1
#
_entry.id   AF-A0A7S1ZP71-F1
#
_cell.length_a   1.000
_cell.length_b   1.000
_cell.length_c   1.000
_cell.angle_alpha   90.00
_cell.angle_beta   90.00
_cell.angle_gamma   90.00
#
_symmetry.space_group_name_H-M   'P 1'
#
loop_
_entity.id
_entity.type
_entity.pdbx_description
1 polymer ?
#
loop_
_entity_poly.entity_id
_entity_poly.type
_entity_poly.pdbx_seq_one_letter_code
_entity_poly.pdbx_strand_id
1 'polypeptide(L)'
;MNASSEGKNAVKKRRTITTEPALDDVIKKIEKEWGRCIGLFVHGSVVFLEGEHEPKDFDLLAVVDDPIQEIKSASPDSQFILGQYEVSIYSKDFWYKKLDALDITMVTCAFLPPRFILREIDGYADHVRQRLNLDILALSVISYAEYTWLKAKRVLDRWQDPYKSSKNVSFVFRILELGCQLAEHLKIVDLKAANHWWEEIKEIYADLNIQPGDFDIVEAAMASRYEAEIARFRQVVAASKINTGKDEEKEGGNCKEKNKVEKSGWHSDSCCICLTNLKIKSKVIKLVCGHQFHLKCESEWIRAKQSLADRCPVCQKSLRTKINKELAIKRELERRGIIQHRRYDGYPATIIVEEE
;
A
#
# COMPACT_ATOMS: atom_id res chain seq x y z
N MET A 1 -25.33 -9.43 57.14
CA MET A 1 -25.31 -10.29 55.93
C MET A 1 -25.14 -9.38 54.71
N ASN A 2 -23.90 -9.06 54.34
CA ASN A 2 -23.61 -8.29 53.12
C ASN A 2 -22.74 -9.17 52.24
N ALA A 3 -23.34 -9.72 51.19
CA ALA A 3 -22.65 -10.52 50.19
C ALA A 3 -22.00 -9.58 49.16
N SER A 4 -20.66 -9.57 49.16
CA SER A 4 -19.82 -8.93 48.16
C SER A 4 -19.83 -9.80 46.90
N SER A 5 -20.35 -9.28 45.78
CA SER A 5 -20.28 -9.95 44.48
C SER A 5 -18.96 -9.59 43.79
N GLU A 6 -17.97 -10.46 43.92
CA GLU A 6 -16.72 -10.40 43.15
C GLU A 6 -17.00 -10.70 41.67
N GLY A 7 -16.92 -9.66 40.83
CA GLY A 7 -16.93 -9.79 39.38
C GLY A 7 -15.65 -10.45 38.88
N LYS A 8 -15.73 -11.74 38.54
CA LYS A 8 -14.66 -12.46 37.83
C LYS A 8 -14.55 -11.92 36.40
N ASN A 9 -13.66 -10.95 36.19
CA ASN A 9 -13.20 -10.56 34.85
C ASN A 9 -12.43 -11.75 34.24
N ALA A 10 -13.13 -12.56 33.46
CA ALA A 10 -12.52 -13.58 32.62
C ALA A 10 -11.66 -12.88 31.56
N VAL A 11 -10.36 -12.80 31.81
CA VAL A 11 -9.37 -12.45 30.79
C VAL A 11 -9.46 -13.54 29.72
N LYS A 12 -10.19 -13.26 28.62
CA LYS A 12 -10.21 -14.11 27.43
C LYS A 12 -8.75 -14.36 27.03
N LYS A 13 -8.26 -15.59 27.21
CA LYS A 13 -6.95 -16.03 26.72
C LYS A 13 -6.92 -15.71 25.22
N ARG A 14 -6.19 -14.67 24.82
CA ARG A 14 -5.85 -14.43 23.42
C ARG A 14 -5.12 -15.68 22.95
N ARG A 15 -5.74 -16.45 22.04
CA ARG A 15 -5.05 -17.52 21.34
C ARG A 15 -3.81 -16.90 20.69
N THR A 16 -2.64 -17.44 21.03
CA THR A 16 -1.41 -17.20 20.27
C THR A 16 -1.67 -17.59 18.82
N ILE A 17 -1.09 -16.83 17.90
CA ILE A 17 -1.37 -16.83 16.45
C ILE A 17 -1.16 -18.21 15.78
N THR A 18 -0.59 -19.18 16.48
CA THR A 18 -0.29 -20.51 15.95
C THR A 18 -0.53 -21.59 17.00
N THR A 19 -1.04 -22.75 16.58
CA THR A 19 -0.73 -24.01 17.26
C THR A 19 0.71 -24.37 16.87
N GLU A 20 1.62 -24.44 17.85
CA GLU A 20 3.05 -24.71 17.65
C GLU A 20 3.36 -25.86 16.67
N PRO A 21 2.64 -27.01 16.68
CA PRO A 21 2.97 -28.14 15.81
C PRO A 21 2.90 -27.83 14.30
N ALA A 22 1.97 -26.98 13.88
CA ALA A 22 1.81 -26.67 12.45
C ALA A 22 2.92 -25.73 11.94
N LEU A 23 3.48 -24.89 12.81
CA LEU A 23 4.58 -24.00 12.47
C LEU A 23 5.91 -24.75 12.35
N ASP A 24 6.15 -25.71 13.22
CA ASP A 24 7.34 -26.59 13.13
C ASP A 24 7.37 -27.35 11.81
N ASP A 25 6.21 -27.80 11.33
CA ASP A 25 6.11 -28.49 10.04
C ASP A 25 6.39 -27.55 8.86
N VAL A 26 5.98 -26.27 8.95
CA VAL A 26 6.37 -25.23 7.97
C VAL A 26 7.89 -25.06 7.95
N ILE A 27 8.53 -24.88 9.11
CA ILE A 27 9.98 -24.68 9.20
C ILE A 27 10.73 -25.90 8.68
N LYS A 28 10.34 -27.12 9.09
CA LYS A 28 10.93 -28.37 8.57
C LYS A 28 10.81 -28.49 7.06
N LYS A 29 9.65 -28.12 6.49
CA LYS A 29 9.46 -28.13 5.04
C LYS A 29 10.36 -27.12 4.34
N ILE A 30 10.50 -25.90 4.87
CA ILE A 30 11.44 -24.89 4.37
C ILE A 30 12.87 -25.45 4.40
N GLU A 31 13.31 -25.96 5.55
CA GLU A 31 14.68 -26.44 5.74
C GLU A 31 15.02 -27.66 4.89
N LYS A 32 14.04 -28.53 4.64
CA LYS A 32 14.20 -29.72 3.78
C LYS A 32 14.26 -29.38 2.30
N GLU A 33 13.40 -28.47 1.82
CA GLU A 33 13.19 -28.24 0.38
C GLU A 33 13.93 -27.01 -0.16
N TRP A 34 14.25 -26.03 0.70
CA TRP A 34 14.74 -24.72 0.26
C TRP A 34 16.10 -24.37 0.83
N GLY A 35 16.43 -24.77 2.06
CA GLY A 35 17.70 -24.44 2.73
C GLY A 35 17.48 -23.91 4.14
N ARG A 36 18.55 -23.45 4.81
CA ARG A 36 18.46 -23.03 6.21
C ARG A 36 17.55 -21.80 6.37
N CYS A 37 16.39 -21.97 6.99
CA CYS A 37 15.49 -20.87 7.29
C CYS A 37 16.17 -19.94 8.31
N ILE A 38 16.41 -18.68 7.97
CA ILE A 38 17.02 -17.69 8.88
C ILE A 38 16.03 -16.61 9.31
N GLY A 39 14.91 -16.47 8.60
CA GLY A 39 13.84 -15.53 8.95
C GLY A 39 12.48 -16.08 8.56
N LEU A 40 11.47 -15.85 9.39
CA LEU A 40 10.10 -16.23 9.12
C LEU A 40 9.15 -15.21 9.73
N PHE A 41 8.38 -14.55 8.88
CA PHE A 41 7.54 -13.41 9.23
C PHE A 41 6.10 -13.65 8.82
N VAL A 42 5.14 -13.28 9.67
CA VAL A 42 3.74 -13.14 9.28
C VAL A 42 3.62 -11.82 8.51
N HIS A 43 3.06 -11.87 7.31
CA HIS A 43 2.84 -10.71 6.45
C HIS A 43 1.35 -10.64 6.05
N GLY A 44 1.02 -9.75 5.11
CA GLY A 44 -0.28 -9.71 4.45
C GLY A 44 -1.30 -8.93 5.26
N SER A 45 -2.59 -9.21 5.01
CA SER A 45 -3.65 -8.42 5.64
C SER A 45 -3.71 -8.57 7.17
N VAL A 46 -3.29 -9.74 7.68
CA VAL A 46 -3.30 -10.11 9.10
C VAL A 46 -2.54 -9.13 9.98
N VAL A 47 -1.41 -8.60 9.51
CA VAL A 47 -0.56 -7.71 10.32
C VAL A 47 -1.23 -6.36 10.60
N PHE A 48 -2.25 -6.02 9.82
CA PHE A 48 -2.97 -4.74 9.89
C PHE A 48 -4.31 -4.84 10.60
N LEU A 49 -4.83 -6.03 10.88
CA LEU A 49 -6.16 -6.21 11.45
C LEU A 49 -6.20 -5.96 12.97
N GLU A 50 -7.36 -5.49 13.45
CA GLU A 50 -7.74 -5.50 14.85
C GLU A 50 -8.92 -6.46 15.06
N GLY A 51 -8.90 -7.20 16.17
CA GLY A 51 -10.08 -7.91 16.65
C GLY A 51 -9.98 -9.44 16.69
N GLU A 52 -11.13 -10.06 16.95
CA GLU A 52 -11.32 -11.51 17.17
C GLU A 52 -11.53 -12.30 15.87
N HIS A 53 -11.41 -11.67 14.69
CA HIS A 53 -11.55 -12.38 13.43
C HIS A 53 -10.33 -13.27 13.21
N GLU A 54 -10.55 -14.57 13.40
CA GLU A 54 -9.57 -15.60 13.08
C GLU A 54 -9.32 -15.55 11.56
N PRO A 55 -8.10 -15.23 11.12
CA PRO A 55 -7.80 -15.20 9.70
C PRO A 55 -7.95 -16.59 9.11
N LYS A 56 -8.43 -16.66 7.86
CA LYS A 56 -8.62 -17.94 7.16
C LYS A 56 -7.28 -18.56 6.75
N ASP A 57 -6.33 -17.68 6.44
CA ASP A 57 -5.03 -17.95 5.90
C ASP A 57 -4.00 -16.99 6.50
N PHE A 58 -2.75 -17.45 6.54
CA PHE A 58 -1.59 -16.69 6.98
C PHE A 58 -0.59 -16.61 5.84
N ASP A 59 -0.38 -15.41 5.34
CA ASP A 59 0.73 -15.10 4.45
C ASP A 59 2.02 -15.11 5.27
N LEU A 60 2.92 -16.06 4.99
CA LEU A 60 4.25 -16.12 5.59
C LEU A 60 5.31 -15.72 4.57
N LEU A 61 6.33 -15.02 5.05
CA LEU A 61 7.54 -14.72 4.29
C LEU A 61 8.72 -15.40 4.98
N ALA A 62 9.35 -16.35 4.28
CA ALA A 62 10.55 -17.02 4.74
C ALA A 62 11.80 -16.51 4.01
N VAL A 63 12.88 -16.33 4.76
CA VAL A 63 14.21 -15.98 4.25
C VAL A 63 15.15 -17.14 4.50
N VAL A 64 15.83 -17.58 3.47
CA VAL A 64 16.64 -18.80 3.46
C VAL A 64 18.10 -18.47 3.14
N ASP A 65 19.00 -19.04 3.94
CA ASP A 65 20.45 -19.03 3.72
C ASP A 65 20.87 -20.36 3.12
N ASP A 66 21.95 -20.35 2.33
CA ASP A 66 22.49 -21.55 1.66
C ASP A 66 21.43 -22.37 0.90
N PRO A 67 20.79 -21.79 -0.15
CA PRO A 67 19.66 -22.42 -0.79
C PRO A 67 20.02 -23.73 -1.50
N ILE A 68 19.20 -24.77 -1.30
CA ILE A 68 19.39 -26.12 -1.87
C ILE A 68 19.02 -26.15 -3.36
N GLN A 69 18.14 -25.24 -3.78
CA GLN A 69 17.69 -25.09 -5.16
C GLN A 69 17.58 -23.62 -5.55
N GLU A 70 17.45 -23.34 -6.84
CA GLU A 70 17.25 -21.97 -7.32
C GLU A 70 15.94 -21.38 -6.77
N ILE A 71 16.04 -20.26 -6.05
CA ILE A 71 14.88 -19.52 -5.56
C ILE A 71 14.54 -18.42 -6.57
N LYS A 72 13.53 -18.67 -7.40
CA LYS A 72 12.90 -17.66 -8.25
C LYS A 72 12.02 -16.74 -7.41
N SER A 73 12.66 -15.88 -6.64
CA SER A 73 11.98 -14.97 -5.70
C SER A 73 10.86 -14.18 -6.38
N ALA A 74 9.72 -14.05 -5.69
CA ALA A 74 8.48 -13.45 -6.22
C ALA A 74 7.84 -14.20 -7.41
N SER A 75 8.16 -15.48 -7.60
CA SER A 75 7.49 -16.41 -8.51
C SER A 75 6.61 -17.40 -7.74
N PRO A 76 5.51 -17.90 -8.33
CA PRO A 76 4.78 -19.05 -7.82
C PRO A 76 5.67 -20.29 -7.58
N ASP A 77 6.74 -20.43 -8.36
CA ASP A 77 7.73 -21.50 -8.20
C ASP A 77 8.41 -21.49 -6.82
N SER A 78 8.46 -20.34 -6.14
CA SER A 78 9.07 -20.18 -4.80
C SER A 78 8.01 -19.92 -3.73
N GLN A 79 6.85 -20.55 -3.89
CA GLN A 79 5.74 -20.50 -2.94
C GLN A 79 5.20 -21.91 -2.67
N PHE A 80 4.67 -22.14 -1.47
CA PHE A 80 3.90 -23.34 -1.17
C PHE A 80 2.82 -23.07 -0.14
N ILE A 81 1.80 -23.93 -0.11
CA ILE A 81 0.74 -23.91 0.89
C ILE A 81 0.91 -25.13 1.81
N LEU A 82 0.84 -24.90 3.13
CA LEU A 82 0.81 -25.97 4.13
C LEU A 82 -0.25 -25.65 5.19
N GLY A 83 -1.38 -26.37 5.14
CA GLY A 83 -2.53 -26.07 5.98
C GLY A 83 -3.09 -24.68 5.71
N GLN A 84 -3.05 -23.81 6.72
CA GLN A 84 -3.50 -22.41 6.63
C GLN A 84 -2.38 -21.42 6.26
N TYR A 85 -1.15 -21.89 6.01
CA TYR A 85 -0.01 -21.03 5.72
C TYR A 85 0.30 -21.01 4.23
N GLU A 86 0.26 -19.83 3.63
CA GLU A 86 0.80 -19.57 2.29
C GLU A 86 2.20 -18.97 2.45
N VAL A 87 3.24 -19.72 2.09
CA VAL A 87 4.63 -19.38 2.38
C VAL A 87 5.33 -18.91 1.11
N SER A 88 5.81 -17.67 1.10
CA SER A 88 6.71 -17.14 0.07
C SER A 88 8.16 -17.23 0.48
N ILE A 89 8.99 -17.83 -0.37
CA ILE A 89 10.41 -18.10 -0.12
C ILE A 89 11.31 -17.08 -0.82
N TYR A 90 12.27 -16.53 -0.07
CA TYR A 90 13.28 -15.60 -0.55
C TYR A 90 14.68 -16.05 -0.15
N SER A 91 15.65 -15.91 -1.05
CA SER A 91 17.06 -16.08 -0.66
C SER A 91 17.52 -14.88 0.17
N LYS A 92 18.50 -15.11 1.06
CA LYS A 92 19.14 -14.06 1.86
C LYS A 92 19.66 -12.89 1.01
N ASP A 93 20.35 -13.18 -0.09
CA ASP A 93 20.90 -12.15 -0.97
C ASP A 93 19.80 -11.31 -1.63
N PHE A 94 18.72 -11.97 -2.10
CA PHE A 94 17.60 -11.25 -2.68
C PHE A 94 16.87 -10.40 -1.62
N TRP A 95 16.70 -10.92 -0.41
CA TRP A 95 16.14 -10.20 0.72
C TRP A 95 16.93 -8.92 1.03
N TYR A 96 18.25 -9.00 1.19
CA TYR A 96 19.08 -7.82 1.44
C TYR A 96 19.07 -6.82 0.28
N LYS A 97 19.10 -7.31 -0.97
CA LYS A 97 18.94 -6.45 -2.15
C LYS A 97 17.62 -5.68 -2.13
N LYS A 98 16.53 -6.32 -1.67
CA LYS A 98 15.21 -5.68 -1.52
C LYS A 98 15.18 -4.67 -0.38
N LEU A 99 15.82 -4.98 0.75
CA LEU A 99 15.96 -4.03 1.86
C LEU A 99 16.76 -2.79 1.44
N ASP A 100 17.87 -2.97 0.71
CA ASP A 100 18.67 -1.85 0.18
C ASP A 100 17.90 -1.00 -0.83
N ALA A 101 16.98 -1.61 -1.57
CA ALA A 101 16.03 -0.92 -2.45
C ALA A 101 14.81 -0.31 -1.71
N LEU A 102 14.78 -0.43 -0.37
CA LEU A 102 13.67 -0.02 0.50
C LEU A 102 12.31 -0.53 0.00
N ASP A 103 12.25 -1.81 -0.39
CA ASP A 103 11.01 -2.49 -0.73
C ASP A 103 10.08 -2.50 0.49
N ILE A 104 8.91 -1.86 0.37
CA ILE A 104 8.06 -1.61 1.54
C ILE A 104 7.60 -2.90 2.22
N THR A 105 7.46 -4.00 1.50
CA THR A 105 7.07 -5.30 2.08
C THR A 105 8.16 -5.80 3.01
N MET A 106 9.41 -5.78 2.54
CA MET A 106 10.56 -6.24 3.32
C MET A 106 10.85 -5.31 4.49
N VAL A 107 10.75 -4.00 4.26
CA VAL A 107 10.89 -2.98 5.32
C VAL A 107 9.77 -3.12 6.36
N THR A 108 8.54 -3.44 5.95
CA THR A 108 7.44 -3.72 6.89
C THR A 108 7.77 -4.91 7.77
N CYS A 109 8.25 -6.01 7.18
CA CYS A 109 8.72 -7.17 7.93
C CYS A 109 9.85 -6.84 8.92
N ALA A 110 10.70 -5.85 8.61
CA ALA A 110 11.76 -5.38 9.50
C ALA A 110 11.31 -4.60 10.73
N PHE A 111 10.07 -4.13 10.73
CA PHE A 111 9.50 -3.38 11.85
C PHE A 111 8.21 -4.02 12.37
N LEU A 112 8.02 -5.32 12.14
CA LEU A 112 6.89 -6.05 12.69
C LEU A 112 6.96 -6.11 14.22
N PRO A 113 5.81 -6.01 14.92
CA PRO A 113 5.71 -6.40 16.32
C PRO A 113 6.17 -7.85 16.54
N PRO A 114 6.81 -8.18 17.70
CA PRO A 114 7.37 -9.51 17.94
C PRO A 114 6.40 -10.68 17.72
N ARG A 115 5.11 -10.50 17.99
CA ARG A 115 4.06 -11.52 17.75
C ARG A 115 3.90 -11.97 16.29
N PHE A 116 4.45 -11.21 15.34
CA PHE A 116 4.43 -11.52 13.90
C PHE A 116 5.81 -11.97 13.38
N ILE A 117 6.80 -12.07 14.26
CA ILE A 117 8.14 -12.55 13.93
C ILE A 117 8.24 -13.97 14.49
N LEU A 118 8.18 -14.97 13.61
CA LEU A 118 8.23 -16.38 13.97
C LEU A 118 9.67 -16.89 14.05
N ARG A 119 10.56 -16.29 13.26
CA ARG A 119 12.01 -16.45 13.34
C ARG A 119 12.67 -15.15 12.92
N GLU A 120 13.50 -14.60 13.79
CA GLU A 120 14.19 -13.32 13.57
C GLU A 120 15.52 -13.52 12.83
N ILE A 121 15.86 -12.57 11.95
CA ILE A 121 17.19 -12.47 11.34
C ILE A 121 18.01 -11.50 12.19
N ASP A 122 19.19 -11.89 12.67
CA ASP A 122 19.99 -11.00 13.52
C ASP A 122 20.35 -9.68 12.82
N GLY A 123 20.12 -8.54 13.50
CA GLY A 123 20.64 -7.22 13.11
C GLY A 123 19.96 -6.53 11.90
N TYR A 124 18.95 -7.14 11.28
CA TYR A 124 18.37 -6.59 10.05
C TYR A 124 17.55 -5.29 10.23
N ALA A 125 16.89 -5.09 11.38
CA ALA A 125 16.20 -3.82 11.65
C ALA A 125 17.19 -2.64 11.70
N ASP A 126 18.40 -2.88 12.23
CA ASP A 126 19.47 -1.90 12.26
C ASP A 126 20.08 -1.69 10.87
N HIS A 127 20.18 -2.74 10.05
CA HIS A 127 20.56 -2.62 8.63
C HIS A 127 19.67 -1.63 7.88
N VAL A 128 18.34 -1.71 8.08
CA VAL A 128 17.40 -0.75 7.45
C VAL A 128 17.61 0.66 7.97
N ARG A 129 17.73 0.84 9.29
CA ARG A 129 17.93 2.18 9.90
C ARG A 129 19.20 2.86 9.40
N GLN A 130 20.30 2.11 9.32
CA GLN A 130 21.61 2.63 8.92
C GLN A 130 21.68 2.95 7.42
N ARG A 131 20.86 2.28 6.59
CA ARG A 131 20.86 2.44 5.14
C ARG A 131 19.66 3.22 4.60
N LEU A 132 18.82 3.78 5.47
CA LEU A 132 17.63 4.52 5.05
C LEU A 132 18.04 5.80 4.30
N ASN A 133 17.96 5.74 2.98
CA ASN A 133 18.15 6.90 2.11
C ASN A 133 16.79 7.47 1.70
N LEU A 134 16.53 8.74 2.05
CA LEU A 134 15.23 9.38 1.82
C LEU A 134 14.87 9.54 0.34
N ASP A 135 15.84 9.62 -0.57
CA ASP A 135 15.58 9.65 -2.02
C ASP A 135 15.18 8.28 -2.56
N ILE A 136 15.88 7.23 -2.13
CA ILE A 136 15.52 5.84 -2.46
C ILE A 136 14.14 5.51 -1.88
N LEU A 137 13.86 5.94 -0.65
CA LEU A 137 12.57 5.75 0.01
C LEU A 137 11.45 6.42 -0.80
N ALA A 138 11.63 7.70 -1.16
CA ALA A 138 10.65 8.44 -1.93
C ALA A 138 10.34 7.76 -3.27
N LEU A 139 11.38 7.32 -3.97
CA LEU A 139 11.27 6.60 -5.23
C LEU A 139 10.53 5.27 -5.06
N SER A 140 10.91 4.46 -4.07
CA SER A 140 10.34 3.14 -3.82
C SER A 140 8.85 3.23 -3.45
N VAL A 141 8.52 4.08 -2.48
CA VAL A 141 7.15 4.25 -1.96
C VAL A 141 6.21 4.75 -3.06
N ILE A 142 6.57 5.81 -3.79
CA ILE A 142 5.71 6.37 -4.85
C ILE A 142 5.51 5.35 -5.96
N SER A 143 6.60 4.70 -6.43
CA SER A 143 6.50 3.74 -7.54
C SER A 143 5.64 2.54 -7.16
N TYR A 144 5.71 2.09 -5.90
CA TYR A 144 4.90 0.98 -5.44
C TYR A 144 3.43 1.36 -5.25
N ALA A 145 3.16 2.58 -4.76
CA ALA A 145 1.82 3.13 -4.66
C ALA A 145 1.16 3.25 -6.06
N GLU A 146 1.89 3.78 -7.05
CA GLU A 146 1.46 3.86 -8.45
C GLU A 146 1.18 2.47 -9.05
N TYR A 147 2.10 1.52 -8.87
CA TYR A 147 1.90 0.15 -9.34
C TYR A 147 0.66 -0.49 -8.70
N THR A 148 0.47 -0.33 -7.39
CA THR A 148 -0.66 -0.89 -6.65
C THR A 148 -1.99 -0.27 -7.11
N TRP A 149 -2.00 1.02 -7.45
CA TRP A 149 -3.17 1.68 -8.06
C TRP A 149 -3.53 1.05 -9.42
N LEU A 150 -2.54 0.83 -10.29
CA LEU A 150 -2.74 0.17 -11.58
C LEU A 150 -3.14 -1.30 -11.42
N LYS A 151 -2.65 -1.98 -10.39
CA LYS A 151 -3.08 -3.33 -10.01
C LYS A 151 -4.55 -3.34 -9.61
N ALA A 152 -5.00 -2.38 -8.79
CA ALA A 152 -6.41 -2.26 -8.41
C ALA A 152 -7.34 -2.14 -9.62
N LYS A 153 -6.92 -1.36 -10.63
CA LYS A 153 -7.62 -1.26 -11.91
C LYS A 153 -7.70 -2.60 -12.63
N ARG A 154 -6.56 -3.27 -12.81
CA ARG A 154 -6.49 -4.56 -13.50
C ARG A 154 -7.36 -5.62 -12.82
N VAL A 155 -7.36 -5.64 -11.49
CA VAL A 155 -8.17 -6.56 -10.68
C VAL A 155 -9.67 -6.29 -10.90
N LEU A 156 -10.09 -5.01 -10.97
CA LEU A 156 -11.48 -4.69 -11.26
C LEU A 156 -11.88 -5.04 -12.69
N ASP A 157 -11.07 -4.61 -13.66
CA ASP A 157 -11.44 -4.69 -15.08
C ASP A 157 -11.26 -6.11 -15.65
N ARG A 158 -10.15 -6.79 -15.33
CA ARG A 158 -9.83 -8.11 -15.91
C ARG A 158 -10.30 -9.27 -15.04
N TRP A 159 -10.13 -9.15 -13.72
CA TRP A 159 -10.47 -10.24 -12.79
C TRP A 159 -11.87 -10.11 -12.22
N GLN A 160 -12.57 -9.02 -12.53
CA GLN A 160 -13.95 -8.79 -12.13
C GLN A 160 -14.15 -8.93 -10.61
N ASP A 161 -13.17 -8.49 -9.81
CA ASP A 161 -13.16 -8.63 -8.36
C ASP A 161 -13.14 -7.26 -7.66
N PRO A 162 -14.31 -6.64 -7.42
CA PRO A 162 -14.41 -5.34 -6.75
C PRO A 162 -13.83 -5.34 -5.34
N TYR A 163 -13.92 -6.47 -4.63
CA TYR A 163 -13.39 -6.59 -3.27
C TYR A 163 -11.86 -6.58 -3.23
N LYS A 164 -11.21 -7.35 -4.10
CA LYS A 164 -9.74 -7.28 -4.22
C LYS A 164 -9.30 -5.94 -4.81
N SER A 165 -10.07 -5.34 -5.70
CA SER A 165 -9.79 -4.00 -6.20
C SER A 165 -9.78 -2.97 -5.06
N SER A 166 -10.82 -2.92 -4.24
CA SER A 166 -10.92 -1.99 -3.10
C SER A 166 -9.80 -2.22 -2.08
N LYS A 167 -9.43 -3.48 -1.82
CA LYS A 167 -8.26 -3.82 -0.99
C LYS A 167 -6.97 -3.21 -1.54
N ASN A 168 -6.73 -3.31 -2.85
CA ASN A 168 -5.55 -2.72 -3.48
C ASN A 168 -5.59 -1.19 -3.41
N VAL A 169 -6.74 -0.54 -3.65
CA VAL A 169 -6.87 0.93 -3.51
C VAL A 169 -6.54 1.36 -2.08
N SER A 170 -7.08 0.67 -1.07
CA SER A 170 -6.75 0.94 0.35
C SER A 170 -5.26 0.76 0.64
N PHE A 171 -4.65 -0.28 0.06
CA PHE A 171 -3.23 -0.55 0.25
C PHE A 171 -2.31 0.55 -0.32
N VAL A 172 -2.73 1.27 -1.38
CA VAL A 172 -2.01 2.44 -1.90
C VAL A 172 -1.80 3.48 -0.80
N PHE A 173 -2.85 3.81 -0.06
CA PHE A 173 -2.78 4.79 1.03
C PHE A 173 -1.95 4.28 2.20
N ARG A 174 -2.00 2.98 2.48
CA ARG A 174 -1.13 2.35 3.47
C ARG A 174 0.34 2.45 3.10
N ILE A 175 0.71 2.20 1.85
CA ILE A 175 2.10 2.34 1.37
C ILE A 175 2.62 3.76 1.64
N LEU A 176 1.81 4.78 1.33
CA LEU A 176 2.17 6.19 1.55
C LEU A 176 2.31 6.53 3.04
N GLU A 177 1.40 6.03 3.87
CA GLU A 177 1.44 6.23 5.32
C GLU A 177 2.66 5.58 5.97
N LEU A 178 2.97 4.32 5.62
CA LEU A 178 4.18 3.65 6.10
C LEU A 178 5.44 4.37 5.62
N GLY A 179 5.43 4.90 4.38
CA GLY A 179 6.50 5.75 3.86
C GLY A 179 6.71 7.03 4.70
N CYS A 180 5.63 7.69 5.13
CA CYS A 180 5.72 8.86 6.01
C CYS A 180 6.37 8.50 7.35
N GLN A 181 5.92 7.42 7.99
CA GLN A 181 6.51 6.97 9.26
C GLN A 181 7.99 6.63 9.13
N LEU A 182 8.40 5.97 8.04
CA LEU A 182 9.81 5.68 7.76
C LEU A 182 10.63 6.97 7.59
N ALA A 183 10.09 7.95 6.88
CA ALA A 183 10.77 9.23 6.69
C ALA A 183 10.86 10.05 8.00
N GLU A 184 9.85 10.01 8.87
CA GLU A 184 9.80 10.79 10.11
C GLU A 184 10.53 10.13 11.28
N HIS A 185 10.48 8.81 11.36
CA HIS A 185 10.88 8.05 12.55
C HIS A 185 11.99 7.04 12.29
N LEU A 186 12.41 6.86 11.03
CA LEU A 186 13.37 5.83 10.60
C LEU A 186 12.90 4.39 10.93
N LYS A 187 11.61 4.22 11.23
CA LYS A 187 10.94 2.95 11.55
C LYS A 187 9.44 3.09 11.33
N ILE A 188 8.75 1.96 11.23
CA ILE A 188 7.28 1.92 11.28
C ILE A 188 6.86 1.87 12.74
N VAL A 189 6.06 2.84 13.18
CA VAL A 189 5.60 2.98 14.56
C VAL A 189 4.18 2.44 14.75
N ASP A 190 3.35 2.54 13.72
CA ASP A 190 1.97 2.08 13.74
C ASP A 190 1.56 1.51 12.38
N LEU A 191 1.49 0.18 12.32
CA LEU A 191 1.01 -0.55 11.13
C LEU A 191 -0.47 -0.27 10.80
N LYS A 192 -1.22 0.28 11.75
CA LYS A 192 -2.68 0.47 11.64
C LYS A 192 -3.08 1.90 11.30
N ALA A 193 -2.14 2.84 11.24
CA ALA A 193 -2.43 4.25 11.00
C ALA A 193 -3.31 4.49 9.75
N ALA A 194 -3.17 3.63 8.73
CA ALA A 194 -3.94 3.68 7.50
C ALA A 194 -5.25 2.85 7.47
N ASN A 195 -5.68 2.24 8.58
CA ASN A 195 -6.86 1.36 8.56
C ASN A 195 -8.17 2.08 8.25
N HIS A 196 -8.29 3.36 8.60
CA HIS A 196 -9.45 4.18 8.26
C HIS A 196 -9.71 4.24 6.74
N TRP A 197 -8.65 4.17 5.91
CA TRP A 197 -8.79 4.12 4.45
C TRP A 197 -9.52 2.87 3.98
N TRP A 198 -9.31 1.73 4.65
CA TRP A 198 -10.00 0.50 4.28
C TRP A 198 -11.52 0.64 4.46
N GLU A 199 -11.96 1.14 5.61
CA GLU A 199 -13.38 1.34 5.88
C GLU A 199 -14.00 2.35 4.92
N GLU A 200 -13.34 3.49 4.70
CA GLU A 200 -13.83 4.52 3.79
C GLU A 200 -13.95 4.02 2.33
N ILE A 201 -12.91 3.34 1.82
CA ILE A 201 -12.91 2.85 0.44
C ILE A 201 -13.92 1.72 0.27
N LYS A 202 -14.03 0.82 1.25
CA LYS A 202 -15.03 -0.24 1.26
C LYS A 202 -16.45 0.33 1.23
N GLU A 203 -16.72 1.37 2.02
CA GLU A 203 -17.99 2.09 1.98
C GLU A 203 -18.24 2.75 0.62
N ILE A 204 -17.24 3.40 0.01
CA ILE A 204 -17.38 4.01 -1.32
C ILE A 204 -17.74 2.94 -2.36
N TYR A 205 -17.05 1.80 -2.35
CA TYR A 205 -17.33 0.70 -3.27
C TYR A 205 -18.76 0.17 -3.09
N ALA A 206 -19.23 0.05 -1.85
CA ALA A 206 -20.59 -0.39 -1.53
C ALA A 206 -21.65 0.65 -1.92
N ASP A 207 -21.47 1.92 -1.51
CA ASP A 207 -22.41 3.01 -1.74
C ASP A 207 -22.61 3.31 -3.23
N LEU A 208 -21.54 3.18 -4.02
CA LEU A 208 -21.58 3.37 -5.46
C LEU A 208 -21.92 2.10 -6.22
N ASN A 209 -21.99 0.95 -5.54
CA ASN A 209 -22.17 -0.36 -6.16
C ASN A 209 -21.17 -0.60 -7.29
N ILE A 210 -19.87 -0.42 -7.03
CA ILE A 210 -18.80 -0.50 -8.04
C ILE A 210 -18.78 -1.89 -8.69
N GLN A 211 -18.88 -1.94 -10.01
CA GLN A 211 -18.85 -3.15 -10.82
C GLN A 211 -17.57 -3.26 -11.66
N PRO A 212 -17.27 -4.43 -12.25
CA PRO A 212 -16.21 -4.56 -13.24
C PRO A 212 -16.37 -3.51 -14.36
N GLY A 213 -15.28 -2.79 -14.68
CA GLY A 213 -15.28 -1.69 -15.65
C GLY A 213 -15.57 -0.30 -15.07
N ASP A 214 -16.00 -0.17 -13.81
CA ASP A 214 -16.28 1.12 -13.14
C ASP A 214 -15.01 1.76 -12.52
N PHE A 215 -13.80 1.43 -12.99
CA PHE A 215 -12.58 1.98 -12.36
C PHE A 215 -12.44 3.49 -12.57
N ASP A 216 -13.05 4.05 -13.60
CA ASP A 216 -13.14 5.50 -13.80
C ASP A 216 -13.92 6.21 -12.67
N ILE A 217 -14.99 5.59 -12.16
CA ILE A 217 -15.71 6.07 -10.97
C ILE A 217 -14.80 6.03 -9.74
N VAL A 218 -14.02 4.95 -9.58
CA VAL A 218 -13.03 4.84 -8.50
C VAL A 218 -11.98 5.95 -8.61
N GLU A 219 -11.46 6.19 -9.83
CA GLU A 219 -10.50 7.28 -10.07
C GLU A 219 -11.12 8.63 -9.71
N ALA A 220 -12.33 8.94 -10.16
CA ALA A 220 -12.92 10.24 -9.88
C ALA A 220 -13.22 10.47 -8.40
N ALA A 221 -13.62 9.41 -7.67
CA ALA A 221 -13.86 9.47 -6.24
C ALA A 221 -12.56 9.62 -5.42
N MET A 222 -11.45 9.02 -5.86
CA MET A 222 -10.24 8.85 -5.03
C MET A 222 -8.99 9.58 -5.54
N ALA A 223 -8.94 10.02 -6.79
CA ALA A 223 -7.75 10.63 -7.40
C ALA A 223 -7.27 11.89 -6.66
N SER A 224 -8.19 12.78 -6.25
CA SER A 224 -7.80 13.98 -5.50
C SER A 224 -7.17 13.64 -4.15
N ARG A 225 -7.62 12.55 -3.51
CA ARG A 225 -7.07 12.10 -2.22
C ARG A 225 -5.72 11.42 -2.42
N TYR A 226 -5.61 10.59 -3.45
CA TYR A 226 -4.33 9.99 -3.85
C TYR A 226 -3.25 11.06 -4.12
N GLU A 227 -3.58 12.10 -4.91
CA GLU A 227 -2.63 13.19 -5.18
C GLU A 227 -2.28 13.99 -3.92
N ALA A 228 -3.24 14.22 -3.03
CA ALA A 228 -3.00 14.89 -1.75
C ALA A 228 -2.04 14.08 -0.86
N GLU A 229 -2.20 12.75 -0.81
CA GLU A 229 -1.34 11.87 0.00
C GLU A 229 0.07 11.71 -0.59
N ILE A 230 0.19 11.70 -1.92
CA ILE A 230 1.51 11.79 -2.59
C ILE A 230 2.19 13.12 -2.24
N ALA A 231 1.44 14.24 -2.26
CA ALA A 231 1.98 15.54 -1.91
C ALA A 231 2.40 15.60 -0.43
N ARG A 232 1.58 15.05 0.47
CA ARG A 232 1.89 14.93 1.91
C ARG A 232 3.18 14.14 2.12
N PHE A 233 3.30 12.95 1.52
CA PHE A 233 4.49 12.13 1.64
C PHE A 233 5.75 12.87 1.16
N ARG A 234 5.69 13.57 0.01
CA ARG A 234 6.81 14.40 -0.48
C ARG A 234 7.19 15.50 0.49
N GLN A 235 6.21 16.16 1.12
CA GLN A 235 6.47 17.21 2.11
C GLN A 235 7.16 16.63 3.35
N VAL A 236 6.71 15.47 3.83
CA VAL A 236 7.33 14.75 4.94
C VAL A 236 8.79 14.41 4.64
N VAL A 237 9.06 13.82 3.46
CA VAL A 237 10.43 13.51 3.02
C VAL A 237 11.30 14.77 2.96
N ALA A 238 10.78 15.86 2.40
CA ALA A 238 11.52 17.12 2.31
C ALA A 238 11.83 17.72 3.70
N ALA A 239 10.86 17.67 4.63
CA ALA A 239 11.05 18.14 6.00
C ALA A 239 12.09 17.29 6.75
N SER A 240 12.06 15.96 6.59
CA SER A 240 13.03 15.06 7.22
C SER A 240 14.46 15.31 6.73
N LYS A 241 14.66 15.60 5.43
CA LYS A 241 15.98 15.97 4.88
C LYS A 241 16.55 17.22 5.53
N ILE A 242 15.70 18.22 5.81
CA ILE A 242 16.12 19.46 6.47
C ILE A 242 16.55 19.17 7.92
N ASN A 243 15.86 18.26 8.61
CA ASN A 243 16.21 17.91 9.99
C ASN A 243 17.54 17.13 10.05
N THR A 244 17.78 16.19 9.15
CA THR A 244 19.04 15.43 9.10
C THR A 244 20.25 16.29 8.72
N GLY A 245 20.06 17.38 7.98
CA GLY A 245 21.14 18.30 7.60
C GLY A 245 21.47 19.36 8.65
N LYS A 246 20.62 19.55 9.67
CA LYS A 246 20.82 20.57 10.72
C LYS A 246 21.71 20.09 11.89
N ASP A 247 22.04 18.81 11.94
CA ASP A 247 22.96 18.28 12.94
C ASP A 247 24.44 18.58 12.62
N GLU A 248 24.76 19.16 11.43
CA GLU A 248 26.14 19.51 11.03
C GLU A 248 26.45 21.02 11.00
N GLU A 249 25.47 21.94 11.08
CA GLU A 249 25.75 23.39 11.06
C GLU A 249 24.91 24.20 12.06
N LYS A 250 25.56 24.64 13.15
CA LYS A 250 25.17 25.85 13.87
C LYS A 250 25.63 27.06 13.08
N GLU A 251 24.70 27.83 12.52
CA GLU A 251 24.52 29.29 12.69
C GLU A 251 23.72 29.91 11.53
N GLY A 252 22.73 30.72 11.91
CA GLY A 252 22.37 31.93 11.16
C GLY A 252 21.42 31.78 9.97
N GLY A 253 20.16 32.21 10.13
CA GLY A 253 19.39 32.70 8.98
C GLY A 253 17.89 32.43 9.04
N ASN A 254 17.15 33.37 9.64
CA ASN A 254 15.70 33.43 9.56
C ASN A 254 15.27 34.04 8.22
N CYS A 255 14.48 33.34 7.41
CA CYS A 255 13.67 33.97 6.37
C CYS A 255 12.28 33.34 6.32
N LYS A 256 11.27 34.14 6.61
CA LYS A 256 9.85 33.76 6.55
C LYS A 256 9.32 34.08 5.16
N GLU A 257 9.12 33.05 4.34
CA GLU A 257 8.47 33.20 3.04
C GLU A 257 6.98 32.86 3.16
N LYS A 258 6.12 33.87 2.98
CA LYS A 258 4.66 33.71 2.96
C LYS A 258 4.21 33.48 1.52
N ASN A 259 3.89 32.24 1.17
CA ASN A 259 3.22 31.94 -0.08
C ASN A 259 1.74 32.35 -0.02
N LYS A 260 1.38 33.34 -0.86
CA LYS A 260 0.03 33.84 -1.06
C LYS A 260 -0.64 32.99 -2.14
N VAL A 261 -1.51 32.08 -1.74
CA VAL A 261 -2.32 31.26 -2.66
C VAL A 261 -3.43 32.12 -3.24
N GLU A 262 -3.41 32.32 -4.56
CA GLU A 262 -4.49 32.93 -5.32
C GLU A 262 -5.73 32.02 -5.30
N LYS A 263 -6.79 32.45 -4.61
CA LYS A 263 -8.10 31.81 -4.62
C LYS A 263 -8.95 32.41 -5.73
N SER A 264 -9.11 31.68 -6.84
CA SER A 264 -10.26 31.83 -7.72
C SER A 264 -10.91 30.47 -7.93
N GLY A 265 -11.39 29.86 -6.84
CA GLY A 265 -12.23 28.67 -6.88
C GLY A 265 -13.68 29.10 -6.69
N TRP A 266 -14.52 28.90 -7.70
CA TRP A 266 -15.96 28.94 -7.54
C TRP A 266 -16.37 27.85 -6.53
N HIS A 267 -16.56 28.25 -5.28
CA HIS A 267 -17.12 27.39 -4.23
C HIS A 267 -18.65 27.52 -4.30
N SER A 268 -19.24 26.76 -5.22
CA SER A 268 -20.68 26.55 -5.25
C SER A 268 -21.07 25.66 -4.07
N ASP A 269 -21.94 26.15 -3.18
CA ASP A 269 -22.56 25.33 -2.12
C ASP A 269 -23.57 24.30 -2.69
N SER A 270 -23.76 24.26 -4.01
CA SER A 270 -24.64 23.31 -4.72
C SER A 270 -23.89 22.44 -5.73
N CYS A 271 -24.34 21.19 -5.85
CA CYS A 271 -23.88 20.23 -6.85
C CYS A 271 -24.43 20.65 -8.23
N CYS A 272 -23.58 20.88 -9.23
CA CYS A 272 -24.05 21.34 -10.55
C CYS A 272 -24.73 20.25 -11.40
N ILE A 273 -24.74 18.99 -10.94
CA ILE A 273 -25.42 17.88 -11.63
C ILE A 273 -26.91 17.83 -11.24
N CYS A 274 -27.20 17.84 -9.94
CA CYS A 274 -28.58 17.76 -9.42
C CYS A 274 -29.13 19.10 -8.93
N LEU A 275 -28.33 20.18 -8.99
CA LEU A 275 -28.65 21.53 -8.52
C LEU A 275 -29.03 21.62 -7.04
N THR A 276 -28.75 20.58 -6.25
CA THR A 276 -29.06 20.51 -4.81
C THR A 276 -27.84 20.88 -3.96
N ASN A 277 -28.08 21.40 -2.75
CA ASN A 277 -27.02 21.79 -1.82
C ASN A 277 -26.12 20.59 -1.44
N LEU A 278 -24.79 20.80 -1.48
CA LEU A 278 -23.77 19.81 -1.14
C LEU A 278 -23.84 19.36 0.33
N LYS A 279 -24.37 20.20 1.22
CA LYS A 279 -24.48 19.94 2.67
C LYS A 279 -25.67 19.03 3.03
N ILE A 280 -26.59 18.77 2.10
CA ILE A 280 -27.79 17.98 2.39
C ILE A 280 -27.48 16.48 2.25
N LYS A 281 -27.25 15.84 3.41
CA LYS A 281 -27.33 14.39 3.67
C LYS A 281 -26.64 13.44 2.67
N SER A 282 -25.55 13.87 2.03
CA SER A 282 -24.85 13.04 1.05
C SER A 282 -23.34 13.25 1.13
N LYS A 283 -22.59 12.18 0.87
CA LYS A 283 -21.13 12.23 0.78
C LYS A 283 -20.76 13.15 -0.39
N VAL A 284 -19.84 14.07 -0.15
CA VAL A 284 -19.32 15.01 -1.16
C VAL A 284 -17.91 14.58 -1.54
N ILE A 285 -17.62 14.58 -2.83
CA ILE A 285 -16.27 14.38 -3.35
C ILE A 285 -15.73 15.66 -3.97
N LYS A 286 -14.41 15.76 -3.96
CA LYS A 286 -13.67 16.81 -4.64
C LYS A 286 -12.82 16.15 -5.71
N LEU A 287 -13.02 16.55 -6.96
CA LEU A 287 -12.22 16.08 -8.08
C LEU A 287 -10.82 16.70 -8.03
N VAL A 288 -9.87 16.11 -8.77
CA VAL A 288 -8.50 16.65 -8.92
C VAL A 288 -8.48 18.11 -9.37
N CYS A 289 -9.43 18.51 -10.22
CA CYS A 289 -9.57 19.89 -10.68
C CYS A 289 -10.09 20.87 -9.63
N GLY A 290 -10.53 20.38 -8.46
CA GLY A 290 -11.00 21.17 -7.33
C GLY A 290 -12.52 21.30 -7.19
N HIS A 291 -13.31 20.96 -8.22
CA HIS A 291 -14.77 21.02 -8.18
C HIS A 291 -15.38 19.93 -7.30
N GLN A 292 -16.53 20.22 -6.70
CA GLN A 292 -17.21 19.36 -5.74
C GLN A 292 -18.58 18.90 -6.22
N PHE A 293 -18.91 17.64 -5.90
CA PHE A 293 -20.16 16.98 -6.31
C PHE A 293 -20.63 16.04 -5.21
N HIS A 294 -21.91 15.69 -5.21
CA HIS A 294 -22.35 14.51 -4.46
C HIS A 294 -21.70 13.26 -5.07
N LEU A 295 -21.22 12.36 -4.22
CA LEU A 295 -20.57 11.11 -4.60
C LEU A 295 -21.43 10.33 -5.62
N LYS A 296 -22.75 10.24 -5.39
CA LYS A 296 -23.68 9.55 -6.29
C LYS A 296 -23.86 10.25 -7.62
N CYS A 297 -24.10 11.57 -7.62
CA CYS A 297 -24.32 12.32 -8.86
C CYS A 297 -23.13 12.21 -9.83
N GLU A 298 -21.92 12.22 -9.28
CA GLU A 298 -20.71 12.07 -10.07
C GLU A 298 -20.59 10.65 -10.65
N SER A 299 -20.83 9.61 -9.85
CA SER A 299 -20.83 8.24 -10.35
C SER A 299 -21.88 7.98 -11.45
N GLU A 300 -23.08 8.56 -11.31
CA GLU A 300 -24.15 8.48 -12.30
C GLU A 300 -23.78 9.21 -13.60
N TRP A 301 -23.10 10.36 -13.49
CA TRP A 301 -22.58 11.10 -14.63
C TRP A 301 -21.56 10.29 -15.43
N ILE A 302 -20.62 9.63 -14.76
CA ILE A 302 -19.66 8.74 -15.43
C ILE A 302 -20.38 7.57 -16.11
N ARG A 303 -21.30 6.90 -15.39
CA ARG A 303 -22.04 5.74 -15.92
C ARG A 303 -22.92 6.05 -17.11
N ALA A 304 -23.38 7.29 -17.25
CA ALA A 304 -24.16 7.72 -18.41
C ALA A 304 -23.36 7.64 -19.73
N LYS A 305 -22.05 7.30 -19.69
CA LYS A 305 -21.17 6.97 -20.83
C LYS A 305 -21.31 7.91 -22.03
N GLN A 306 -21.44 9.20 -21.76
CA GLN A 306 -21.35 10.24 -22.78
C GLN A 306 -19.87 10.46 -23.14
N SER A 307 -19.59 11.10 -24.27
CA SER A 307 -18.22 11.38 -24.76
C SER A 307 -17.34 12.22 -23.82
N LEU A 308 -17.91 12.72 -22.71
CA LEU A 308 -17.26 13.54 -21.69
C LEU A 308 -17.24 12.89 -20.29
N ALA A 309 -17.54 11.59 -20.18
CA ALA A 309 -17.63 10.89 -18.89
C ALA A 309 -16.33 10.92 -18.08
N ASP A 310 -15.16 11.00 -18.71
CA ASP A 310 -13.86 11.05 -18.02
C ASP A 310 -13.37 12.48 -17.72
N ARG A 311 -14.28 13.46 -17.78
CA ARG A 311 -14.02 14.89 -17.61
C ARG A 311 -14.95 15.52 -16.60
N CYS A 312 -14.44 16.52 -15.89
CA CYS A 312 -15.23 17.32 -14.97
C CYS A 312 -16.39 18.04 -15.70
N PRO A 313 -17.65 17.94 -15.22
CA PRO A 313 -18.79 18.64 -15.82
C PRO A 313 -18.65 20.17 -15.87
N VAL A 314 -17.83 20.75 -15.00
CA VAL A 314 -17.66 22.21 -14.88
C VAL A 314 -16.53 22.73 -15.77
N CYS A 315 -15.37 22.08 -15.77
CA CYS A 315 -14.17 22.61 -16.45
C CYS A 315 -13.54 21.67 -17.48
N GLN A 316 -14.14 20.51 -17.72
CA GLN A 316 -13.73 19.50 -18.69
C GLN A 316 -12.29 18.94 -18.54
N LYS A 317 -11.63 19.25 -17.41
CA LYS A 317 -10.35 18.64 -17.03
C LYS A 317 -10.56 17.15 -16.72
N SER A 318 -9.57 16.33 -17.08
CA SER A 318 -9.63 14.88 -16.85
C SER A 318 -9.79 14.54 -15.36
N LEU A 319 -10.56 13.49 -15.09
CA LEU A 319 -10.76 12.92 -13.75
C LEU A 319 -9.63 11.97 -13.34
N ARG A 320 -8.77 11.57 -14.29
CA ARG A 320 -7.76 10.53 -14.09
C ARG A 320 -6.55 11.03 -13.34
N THR A 321 -5.94 10.13 -12.57
CA THR A 321 -4.64 10.35 -11.94
C THR A 321 -3.53 10.42 -12.99
N LYS A 322 -2.53 11.29 -12.77
CA LYS A 322 -1.36 11.40 -13.65
C LYS A 322 -0.29 10.38 -13.28
N ILE A 323 -0.55 9.10 -13.55
CA ILE A 323 0.42 8.01 -13.32
C ILE A 323 1.16 7.70 -14.63
N ASN A 324 2.49 7.70 -14.60
CA ASN A 324 3.29 7.18 -15.70
C ASN A 324 3.28 5.65 -15.64
N LYS A 325 2.35 5.04 -16.40
CA LYS A 325 2.10 3.59 -16.38
C LYS A 325 3.33 2.76 -16.72
N GLU A 326 4.05 3.15 -17.77
CA GLU A 326 5.24 2.42 -18.23
C GLU A 326 6.33 2.44 -17.17
N LEU A 327 6.57 3.60 -16.58
CA LEU A 327 7.59 3.76 -15.54
C LEU A 327 7.23 2.99 -14.27
N ALA A 328 5.96 3.06 -13.83
CA ALA A 328 5.49 2.33 -12.65
C ALA A 328 5.63 0.81 -12.84
N ILE A 329 5.27 0.29 -14.01
CA ILE A 329 5.40 -1.13 -14.35
C ILE A 329 6.87 -1.52 -14.44
N LYS A 330 7.69 -0.75 -15.16
CA LYS A 330 9.13 -1.02 -15.32
C LYS A 330 9.83 -1.12 -13.96
N ARG A 331 9.61 -0.16 -13.06
CA ARG A 331 10.22 -0.15 -11.72
C ARG A 331 9.78 -1.31 -10.84
N GLU A 332 8.54 -1.78 -10.99
CA GLU A 332 8.08 -2.99 -10.30
C GLU A 332 8.77 -4.24 -10.84
N LEU A 333 8.90 -4.38 -12.16
CA LEU A 333 9.57 -5.52 -12.80
C LEU A 333 11.05 -5.58 -12.46
N GLU A 334 11.75 -4.44 -12.45
CA GLU A 334 13.13 -4.31 -11.96
C GLU A 334 13.25 -4.75 -10.50
N ARG A 335 12.32 -4.30 -9.64
CA ARG A 335 12.28 -4.70 -8.24
C ARG A 335 12.08 -6.20 -8.08
N ARG A 336 11.25 -6.85 -8.90
CA ARG A 336 11.06 -8.32 -8.84
C ARG A 336 12.26 -9.10 -9.37
N GLY A 337 13.30 -8.43 -9.88
CA GLY A 337 14.45 -9.10 -10.49
C GLY A 337 14.10 -9.77 -11.82
N ILE A 338 12.95 -9.45 -12.41
CA ILE A 338 12.49 -10.03 -13.68
C ILE A 338 13.21 -9.37 -14.87
N ILE A 339 13.62 -8.10 -14.73
CA ILE A 339 14.49 -7.44 -15.71
C ILE A 339 15.94 -7.68 -15.31
N GLN A 340 16.52 -8.79 -15.77
CA GLN A 340 17.97 -8.86 -15.90
C GLN A 340 18.39 -7.89 -17.01
N HIS A 341 19.40 -7.05 -16.75
CA HIS A 341 20.07 -6.22 -17.74
C HIS A 341 20.68 -7.08 -18.87
N ARG A 342 19.88 -7.63 -19.78
CA ARG A 342 20.36 -7.85 -21.14
C ARG A 342 20.43 -6.46 -21.76
N ARG A 343 21.63 -6.04 -22.16
CA ARG A 343 21.78 -4.96 -23.15
C ARG A 343 20.98 -5.41 -24.38
N TYR A 344 19.76 -4.91 -24.51
CA TYR A 344 19.00 -5.05 -25.73
C TYR A 344 19.45 -3.92 -26.66
N ASP A 345 20.55 -4.17 -27.38
CA ASP A 345 20.84 -3.45 -28.59
C ASP A 345 19.76 -3.85 -29.62
N GLY A 346 18.70 -3.04 -29.69
CA GLY A 346 17.64 -3.15 -30.69
C GLY A 346 16.35 -3.81 -30.22
N TYR A 347 15.50 -3.06 -29.51
CA TYR A 347 14.02 -3.15 -29.59
C TYR A 347 13.33 -1.95 -28.87
N PRO A 348 12.33 -1.28 -29.47
CA PRO A 348 11.35 -0.47 -28.76
C PRO A 348 10.10 -1.34 -28.49
N ALA A 349 10.10 -2.15 -27.44
CA ALA A 349 9.15 -3.26 -27.26
C ALA A 349 9.23 -3.88 -25.85
N THR A 350 8.25 -4.62 -25.31
CA THR A 350 6.83 -4.85 -25.62
C THR A 350 6.31 -5.57 -24.38
N ILE A 351 5.31 -4.99 -23.73
CA ILE A 351 4.36 -5.75 -22.93
C ILE A 351 3.63 -6.63 -23.94
N ILE A 352 3.76 -7.95 -23.85
CA ILE A 352 2.85 -8.82 -24.60
C ILE A 352 1.46 -8.54 -24.03
N VAL A 353 0.69 -7.80 -24.83
CA VAL A 353 -0.76 -7.80 -24.81
C VAL A 353 -1.11 -9.16 -25.39
N GLU A 354 -1.41 -10.14 -24.54
CA GLU A 354 -2.09 -11.34 -25.01
C GLU A 354 -3.56 -10.96 -25.14
N GLU A 355 -4.02 -10.91 -26.40
CA GLU A 355 -5.40 -11.20 -26.74
C GLU A 355 -5.60 -12.70 -26.48
N GLU A 356 -6.43 -13.01 -25.49
CA GLU A 356 -7.42 -14.10 -25.51
C GLU A 356 -8.56 -13.75 -24.55
#